data_AF-A0A223P0E4-F1
#
_entry.id   AF-A0A223P0E4-F1
#
_cell.length_a   1.000
_cell.length_b   1.000
_cell.length_c   1.000
_cell.angle_alpha   90.00
_cell.angle_beta   90.00
_cell.angle_gamma   90.00
#
_symmetry.space_group_name_H-M   'P 1'
#
loop_
_entity.id
_entity.type
_entity.pdbx_description
1 polymer ?
#
loop_
_entity_poly.entity_id
_entity_poly.type
_entity_poly.pdbx_seq_one_letter_code
_entity_poly.pdbx_strand_id
1 'polypeptide(L)'
;MFKHPEIEAILIGVGADLFKPNSVMLQNAELLLNYIDDINLERPGKFELTAADSLYLLWNAEGLEFHLECLKNGRIFYTFRKGGYGNATGSATIDEFIPMLESYLLIGIS
;
A
#
# COMPACT_ATOMS: atom_id res chain seq x y z
N MET A 1 13.03 -13.04 -1.54
CA MET A 1 12.58 -12.93 -2.94
C MET A 1 11.17 -12.38 -2.86
N PHE A 2 10.91 -11.25 -3.52
CA PHE A 2 9.55 -10.69 -3.59
C PHE A 2 8.71 -11.62 -4.46
N LYS A 3 7.46 -11.89 -4.09
CA LYS A 3 6.60 -12.81 -4.83
C LYS A 3 5.65 -12.06 -5.77
N HIS A 4 5.46 -10.76 -5.55
CA HIS A 4 4.56 -9.94 -6.33
C HIS A 4 5.22 -9.42 -7.61
N PRO A 5 4.67 -9.74 -8.79
CA PRO A 5 5.22 -9.28 -10.08
C PRO A 5 5.21 -7.76 -10.23
N GLU A 6 4.33 -7.03 -9.53
CA GLU A 6 4.28 -5.58 -9.57
C GLU A 6 5.52 -4.94 -8.91
N ILE A 7 6.07 -5.59 -7.87
CA ILE A 7 7.32 -5.16 -7.24
C ILE A 7 8.51 -5.41 -8.19
N GLU A 8 8.52 -6.55 -8.87
CA GLU A 8 9.55 -6.83 -9.88
C GLU A 8 9.48 -5.83 -11.04
N ALA A 9 8.28 -5.48 -11.52
CA ALA A 9 8.09 -4.49 -12.57
C ALA A 9 8.63 -3.11 -12.19
N ILE A 10 8.45 -2.68 -10.93
CA ILE A 10 9.07 -1.45 -10.41
C ILE A 10 10.59 -1.57 -10.46
N LEU A 11 11.15 -2.66 -9.95
CA LEU A 11 12.60 -2.86 -9.89
C LEU A 11 13.26 -2.91 -11.27
N ILE A 12 12.57 -3.45 -12.28
CA ILE A 12 13.02 -3.49 -13.67
C ILE A 12 12.87 -2.12 -14.35
N GLY A 13 11.78 -1.39 -14.05
CA GLY A 13 11.48 -0.09 -14.64
C GLY A 13 12.33 1.08 -14.10
N VAL A 14 12.90 0.94 -12.90
CA VAL A 14 13.84 1.92 -12.35
C VAL A 14 15.17 1.77 -13.06
N GLY A 15 15.43 2.66 -14.02
CA GLY A 15 16.73 2.77 -14.70
C GLY A 15 17.89 2.98 -13.71
N ALA A 16 19.12 2.69 -14.14
CA ALA A 16 20.31 2.71 -13.27
C ALA A 16 20.54 4.05 -12.54
N ASP A 17 20.00 5.15 -13.07
CA ASP A 17 20.17 6.52 -12.59
C ASP A 17 18.94 7.08 -11.84
N LEU A 18 17.89 6.27 -11.66
CA LEU A 18 16.68 6.65 -10.92
C LEU A 18 16.67 6.07 -9.50
N PHE A 19 16.00 6.80 -8.60
CA PHE A 19 15.88 6.47 -7.18
C PHE A 19 15.45 5.02 -6.97
N LYS A 20 16.32 4.23 -6.34
CA LYS A 20 16.06 2.82 -6.04
C LYS A 20 15.25 2.69 -4.74
N PRO A 21 14.15 1.92 -4.76
CA PRO A 21 13.51 1.48 -3.54
C PRO A 21 14.49 0.81 -2.59
N ASN A 22 14.42 1.14 -1.30
CA ASN A 22 15.21 0.41 -0.29
C ASN A 22 14.51 -0.87 0.14
N SER A 23 15.24 -1.74 0.83
CA SER A 23 14.73 -3.06 1.24
C SER A 23 13.50 -2.98 2.14
N VAL A 24 13.45 -2.01 3.05
CA VAL A 24 12.34 -1.86 4.01
C VAL A 24 11.05 -1.47 3.28
N MET A 25 11.14 -0.53 2.35
CA MET A 25 9.98 -0.10 1.55
C MET A 25 9.43 -1.24 0.71
N LEU A 26 10.30 -2.02 0.08
CA LEU A 26 9.90 -3.20 -0.71
C LEU A 26 9.30 -4.30 0.18
N GLN A 27 9.84 -4.51 1.38
CA GLN A 27 9.30 -5.47 2.35
C GLN A 27 7.90 -5.07 2.83
N ASN A 28 7.69 -3.79 3.15
CA ASN A 28 6.37 -3.30 3.55
C ASN A 28 5.34 -3.46 2.41
N ALA A 29 5.72 -3.13 1.18
CA ALA A 29 4.86 -3.31 0.01
C ALA A 29 4.51 -4.80 -0.20
N GLU A 30 5.48 -5.69 -0.08
CA GLU A 30 5.28 -7.13 -0.19
C GLU A 30 4.32 -7.66 0.89
N LEU A 31 4.49 -7.23 2.14
CA LEU A 31 3.59 -7.63 3.24
C LEU A 31 2.16 -7.13 3.02
N LEU A 32 2.02 -5.89 2.55
CA LEU A 32 0.72 -5.29 2.26
C LEU A 32 0.00 -6.00 1.12
N LEU A 33 0.71 -6.32 0.04
CA LEU A 33 0.15 -7.05 -1.10
C LEU A 33 -0.24 -8.48 -0.72
N ASN A 34 0.59 -9.18 0.08
CA ASN A 34 0.23 -10.50 0.62
C ASN A 34 -1.06 -10.42 1.44
N TYR A 35 -1.18 -9.43 2.33
CA TYR A 35 -2.38 -9.24 3.13
C TYR A 35 -3.64 -9.02 2.27
N ILE A 36 -3.54 -8.20 1.21
CA ILE A 36 -4.65 -7.94 0.29
C ILE A 36 -5.05 -9.21 -0.47
N ASP A 37 -4.08 -10.03 -0.87
CA ASP A 37 -4.36 -11.34 -1.49
C ASP A 37 -5.03 -12.32 -0.53
N ASP A 38 -4.58 -12.36 0.73
CA ASP A 38 -5.10 -13.28 1.74
C ASP A 38 -6.58 -13.00 2.06
N ILE A 39 -7.00 -11.74 2.05
CA ILE A 39 -8.41 -11.37 2.27
C ILE A 39 -9.27 -11.48 1.00
N ASN A 40 -8.68 -11.90 -0.13
CA ASN A 40 -9.33 -12.21 -1.41
C ASN A 40 -10.32 -11.13 -1.90
N LEU A 41 -10.00 -9.87 -1.63
CA LEU A 41 -10.73 -8.73 -2.17
C LEU A 41 -10.11 -8.35 -3.52
N GLU A 42 -10.94 -7.95 -4.48
CA GLU A 42 -10.43 -7.53 -5.79
C GLU A 42 -9.37 -6.44 -5.62
N ARG A 43 -8.30 -6.54 -6.43
CA ARG A 43 -7.27 -5.51 -6.55
C ARG A 43 -7.62 -4.56 -7.71
N PRO A 44 -8.22 -3.38 -7.49
CA PRO A 44 -8.25 -2.38 -8.54
C PRO A 44 -7.68 -1.05 -8.03
N GLY A 45 -6.66 -0.55 -8.73
CA GLY A 45 -6.26 0.83 -8.58
C GLY A 45 -4.96 1.11 -9.28
N LYS A 46 -3.85 0.93 -8.57
CA LYS A 46 -2.52 1.34 -9.05
C LYS A 46 -1.43 0.83 -8.13
N PHE A 47 -0.29 0.42 -8.67
CA PHE A 47 0.94 0.22 -7.91
C PHE A 47 2.11 0.87 -8.64
N GLU A 48 2.73 1.89 -8.05
CA GLU A 48 3.78 2.67 -8.73
C GLU A 48 4.80 3.28 -7.77
N LEU A 49 5.96 3.62 -8.31
CA LEU A 49 6.95 4.45 -7.63
C LEU A 49 6.56 5.92 -7.79
N THR A 50 6.52 6.68 -6.70
CA THR A 50 6.18 8.10 -6.73
C THR A 50 7.42 8.98 -6.89
N ALA A 51 7.22 10.24 -7.29
CA ALA A 51 8.26 11.27 -7.29
C ALA A 51 8.76 11.63 -5.86
N ALA A 52 8.01 11.24 -4.82
CA ALA A 52 8.39 11.40 -3.42
C ALA A 52 9.18 10.20 -2.88
N ASP A 53 9.69 9.34 -3.77
CA ASP A 53 10.51 8.18 -3.42
C ASP A 53 9.79 7.15 -2.53
N SER A 54 8.47 7.01 -2.70
CA SER A 54 7.62 6.03 -2.02
C SER A 54 7.04 5.02 -3.00
N LEU A 55 6.64 3.84 -2.51
CA LEU A 55 5.81 2.91 -3.28
C LEU A 55 4.35 3.16 -2.94
N TYR A 56 3.60 3.65 -3.92
CA TYR A 56 2.19 3.95 -3.79
C TYR A 56 1.33 2.78 -4.27
N LEU A 57 0.33 2.44 -3.46
CA LEU A 57 -0.72 1.49 -3.75
C LEU A 57 -2.08 2.19 -3.58
N LEU A 58 -2.85 2.21 -4.67
CA LEU A 58 -4.27 2.52 -4.63
C LEU A 58 -5.05 1.21 -4.62
N TRP A 59 -5.88 1.03 -3.61
CA TRP A 59 -6.73 -0.13 -3.46
C TRP A 59 -8.16 0.30 -3.18
N ASN A 60 -9.14 -0.33 -3.82
CA ASN A 60 -10.56 -0.07 -3.57
C ASN A 60 -11.23 -1.38 -3.15
N ALA A 61 -11.99 -1.33 -2.06
CA ALA A 61 -12.79 -2.46 -1.61
C ALA A 61 -14.09 -1.96 -0.98
N GLU A 62 -15.23 -2.52 -1.39
CA GLU A 62 -16.55 -2.28 -0.77
C GLU A 62 -16.91 -0.79 -0.56
N GLY A 63 -16.59 0.06 -1.54
CA GLY A 63 -16.85 1.51 -1.45
C GLY A 63 -15.89 2.29 -0.55
N LEU A 64 -14.85 1.63 -0.03
CA LEU A 64 -13.67 2.22 0.56
C LEU A 64 -12.56 2.36 -0.49
N GLU A 65 -11.89 3.50 -0.46
CA GLU A 65 -10.71 3.82 -1.26
C GLU A 65 -9.52 4.00 -0.31
N PHE A 66 -8.45 3.24 -0.54
CA PHE A 66 -7.24 3.20 0.27
C PHE A 66 -6.06 3.72 -0.57
N HIS A 67 -5.49 4.84 -0.13
CA HIS A 67 -4.25 5.40 -0.65
C HIS A 67 -3.14 5.06 0.31
N LEU A 68 -2.20 4.21 -0.10
CA LEU A 68 -1.17 3.67 0.77
C LEU A 68 0.20 3.97 0.19
N GLU A 69 1.12 4.50 0.98
CA GLU A 69 2.49 4.78 0.57
C GLU A 69 3.47 4.11 1.52
N CYS A 70 4.23 3.14 1.01
CA CYS A 70 5.37 2.60 1.74
C CYS A 70 6.54 3.58 1.60
N LEU A 71 7.04 4.10 2.72
CA LEU A 71 8.10 5.09 2.76
C LEU A 71 9.47 4.45 3.03
N LYS A 72 10.54 5.10 2.59
CA LYS A 72 11.94 4.67 2.86
C LYS A 72 12.29 4.55 4.34
N ASN A 73 11.60 5.28 5.21
CA ASN A 73 11.80 5.21 6.66
C ASN A 73 11.07 4.03 7.34
N GLY A 74 10.42 3.16 6.56
CA GLY A 74 9.71 1.99 7.05
C GLY A 74 8.30 2.26 7.58
N ARG A 75 7.82 3.50 7.49
CA ARG A 75 6.42 3.83 7.77
C ARG A 75 5.56 3.62 6.54
N ILE A 76 4.27 3.41 6.78
CA ILE A 76 3.20 3.43 5.79
C ILE A 76 2.41 4.70 6.05
N PHE A 77 2.42 5.62 5.08
CA PHE A 77 1.49 6.73 5.06
C PHE A 77 0.20 6.25 4.41
N TYR A 78 -0.95 6.62 4.99
CA TYR A 78 -2.24 6.12 4.52
C TYR A 78 -3.29 7.21 4.51
N THR A 79 -4.22 7.11 3.56
CA THR A 79 -5.48 7.84 3.55
C THR A 79 -6.60 6.88 3.14
N PHE A 80 -7.61 6.75 4.01
CA PHE A 80 -8.82 5.95 3.75
C PHE A 80 -9.97 6.89 3.45
N ARG A 81 -10.77 6.57 2.44
CA ARG A 81 -11.97 7.32 2.08
C ARG A 81 -13.17 6.40 1.97
N LYS A 82 -14.32 6.80 2.53
CA LYS A 82 -15.62 6.12 2.35
C LYS A 82 -16.56 7.04 1.58
N GLY A 83 -16.79 6.75 0.30
CA GLY A 83 -17.82 7.40 -0.54
C GLY A 83 -17.94 8.93 -0.44
N GLY A 84 -16.84 9.69 -0.40
CA GLY A 84 -16.85 11.16 -0.34
C GLY A 84 -17.26 11.79 1.01
N TYR A 85 -17.61 11.00 2.03
CA TYR A 85 -18.17 11.49 3.30
C TYR A 85 -17.22 11.38 4.50
N GLY A 86 -16.08 10.69 4.40
CA GLY A 86 -15.13 10.59 5.51
C GLY A 86 -13.71 10.23 5.06
N ASN A 87 -12.72 10.88 5.69
CA ASN A 87 -11.29 10.64 5.46
C ASN A 87 -10.61 10.29 6.78
N ALA A 88 -9.79 9.22 6.79
CA ALA A 88 -8.84 8.95 7.86
C ALA A 88 -7.43 8.98 7.28
N THR A 89 -6.52 9.75 7.89
CA THR A 89 -5.16 9.92 7.39
C THR A 89 -4.16 9.79 8.52
N GLY A 90 -3.02 9.16 8.27
CA GLY A 90 -1.97 9.02 9.26
C GLY A 90 -0.73 8.34 8.71
N SER A 91 0.17 7.99 9.62
CA SER A 91 1.29 7.11 9.30
C SER A 91 1.53 6.14 10.43
N ALA A 92 1.90 4.91 10.10
CA ALA A 92 2.10 3.83 11.06
C ALA A 92 3.25 2.92 10.59
N THR A 93 3.82 2.11 11.48
CA THR A 93 4.64 0.95 11.06
C THR A 93 3.75 -0.14 10.45
N ILE A 94 4.31 -1.11 9.73
CA ILE A 94 3.51 -2.21 9.15
C ILE A 94 2.74 -3.00 10.22
N ASP A 95 3.37 -3.25 11.37
CA ASP A 95 2.77 -4.01 12.48
C ASP A 95 1.61 -3.26 13.14
N GLU A 96 1.64 -1.93 13.15
CA GLU A 96 0.54 -1.08 13.62
C GLU A 96 -0.53 -0.88 12.53
N PHE A 97 -0.11 -0.83 11.27
CA PHE A 97 -0.96 -0.51 10.13
C PHE A 97 -1.93 -1.66 9.79
N ILE A 98 -1.45 -2.92 9.76
CA ILE A 98 -2.30 -4.06 9.38
C ILE A 98 -3.52 -4.24 10.31
N PRO A 99 -3.37 -4.25 11.65
CA PRO A 99 -4.54 -4.35 12.55
C PRO A 99 -5.50 -3.15 12.43
N MET A 100 -4.97 -1.97 12.14
CA MET A 100 -5.79 -0.79 11.87
C MET A 100 -6.57 -0.98 10.56
N LEU A 101 -5.94 -1.45 9.49
CA LEU A 101 -6.59 -1.73 8.22
C LEU A 101 -7.74 -2.73 8.38
N GLU A 102 -7.50 -3.83 9.10
CA GLU A 102 -8.53 -4.81 9.47
C GLU A 102 -9.73 -4.15 10.16
N SER A 103 -9.47 -3.29 11.15
CA SER A 103 -10.51 -2.57 11.87
C SER A 103 -11.35 -1.67 10.95
N TYR A 104 -10.70 -1.00 9.99
CA TYR A 104 -11.40 -0.16 9.01
C TYR A 104 -12.24 -0.97 8.02
N LEU A 105 -11.73 -2.12 7.55
CA LEU A 105 -12.48 -3.02 6.67
C LEU A 105 -13.74 -3.56 7.36
N LEU A 106 -13.64 -3.93 8.65
CA LEU A 106 -14.79 -4.36 9.46
C LEU A 106 -15.87 -3.28 9.62
N ILE A 107 -15.48 -2.00 9.75
CA ILE A 107 -16.41 -0.86 9.80
C ILE A 107 -16.96 -0.52 8.39
N GLY A 108 -16.23 -0.87 7.34
CA GLY A 108 -16.65 -0.72 5.94
C GLY A 108 -17.88 -1.56 5.60
N ILE A 109 -17.85 -2.82 6.03
CA ILE A 109 -18.84 -3.88 5.77
C ILE A 109 -20.19 -3.67 6.50
N SER A 110 -20.20 -2.86 7.57
CA SER A 110 -21.40 -2.60 8.40
C SER A 110 -22.30 -1.49 7.88
#